data_AF-A0A6M5IRB9-F1
#
_entry.id   AF-A0A6M5IRB9-F1
#
_cell.length_a   1.000
_cell.length_b   1.000
_cell.length_c   1.000
_cell.angle_alpha   90.00
_cell.angle_beta   90.00
_cell.angle_gamma   90.00
#
_symmetry.space_group_name_H-M   'P 1'
#
loop_
_entity.id
_entity.type
_entity.pdbx_description
1 polymer ?
#
loop_
_entity_poly.entity_id
_entity_poly.type
_entity_poly.pdbx_seq_one_letter_code
_entity_poly.pdbx_strand_id
1 'polypeptide(L)'
;MVQRSSPRRSRQLEEFGENIRRWRTLNGLSAAELADRAAVSRQTLRAIESGEGGRIDSLFAILGALGIAETAIAGIDPYTNETARARIDDLLRNGGRL
;
A
#
# COMPACT_ATOMS: atom_id res chain seq x y z
N MET A 1 24.53 -7.59 13.34
CA MET A 1 23.23 -7.59 12.62
C MET A 1 23.08 -6.23 11.94
N VAL A 2 23.27 -6.15 10.61
CA VAL A 2 23.21 -4.86 9.89
C VAL A 2 21.75 -4.41 9.88
N GLN A 3 21.43 -3.32 10.59
CA GLN A 3 20.18 -2.60 10.34
C GLN A 3 20.22 -2.06 8.91
N ARG A 4 19.67 -2.81 7.96
CA ARG A 4 19.46 -2.36 6.57
C ARG A 4 18.17 -1.54 6.45
N SER A 5 17.86 -0.68 7.42
CA SER A 5 16.80 0.30 7.20
C SER A 5 17.41 1.52 6.51
N SER A 6 17.15 1.67 5.21
CA SER A 6 17.43 2.92 4.52
C SER A 6 16.53 4.01 5.12
N PRO A 7 17.05 5.17 5.55
CA PRO A 7 16.21 6.28 6.05
C PRO A 7 15.11 6.68 5.08
N ARG A 8 15.35 6.52 3.77
CA ARG A 8 14.35 6.73 2.73
C ARG A 8 13.19 5.73 2.84
N ARG A 9 13.48 4.46 3.10
CA ARG A 9 12.46 3.41 3.23
C ARG A 9 11.59 3.64 4.46
N SER A 10 12.19 4.00 5.60
CA SER A 10 11.42 4.34 6.81
C SER A 10 10.46 5.50 6.55
N ARG A 11 10.92 6.59 5.91
CA ARG A 11 10.04 7.71 5.53
C ARG A 11 8.90 7.29 4.60
N GLN A 12 9.17 6.42 3.62
CA GLN A 12 8.13 5.92 2.71
C GLN A 12 7.08 5.08 3.44
N LEU A 13 7.49 4.25 4.42
CA LEU A 13 6.57 3.47 5.24
C LEU A 13 5.74 4.35 6.17
N GLU A 14 6.36 5.35 6.80
CA GLU A 14 5.67 6.35 7.63
C GLU A 14 4.64 7.12 6.80
N GLU A 15 5.02 7.66 5.65
CA GLU A 15 4.10 8.40 4.76
C GLU A 15 2.92 7.54 4.30
N PHE A 16 3.20 6.28 3.97
CA PHE A 16 2.17 5.32 3.59
C PHE A 16 1.21 5.02 4.76
N GLY A 17 1.73 4.81 5.97
CA GLY A 17 0.94 4.62 7.19
C GLY A 17 0.07 5.83 7.55
N GLU A 18 0.63 7.04 7.43
CA GLU A 18 -0.11 8.29 7.63
C GLU A 18 -1.25 8.45 6.61
N ASN A 19 -1.03 8.04 5.36
CA ASN A 19 -2.10 8.07 4.35
C ASN A 19 -3.25 7.12 4.70
N ILE A 20 -2.96 5.92 5.22
CA ILE A 20 -3.98 5.00 5.73
C ILE A 20 -4.76 5.65 6.88
N ARG A 21 -4.07 6.28 7.83
CA ARG A 21 -4.69 7.00 8.94
C ARG A 21 -5.60 8.14 8.48
N ARG A 22 -5.17 8.90 7.46
CA ARG A 22 -5.97 9.97 6.85
C ARG A 22 -7.24 9.41 6.21
N TRP A 23 -7.13 8.36 5.40
CA TRP A 23 -8.28 7.67 4.82
C TRP A 23 -9.24 7.16 5.88
N ARG A 24 -8.73 6.55 6.95
CA ARG A 24 -9.57 6.10 8.07
C ARG A 24 -10.35 7.26 8.70
N THR A 25 -9.66 8.37 8.98
CA THR A 25 -10.26 9.57 9.57
C THR A 25 -11.30 10.21 8.65
N LEU A 26 -11.02 10.29 7.34
CA LEU A 26 -11.96 10.81 6.34
C LEU A 26 -13.24 9.97 6.25
N ASN A 27 -13.14 8.66 6.47
CA ASN A 27 -14.29 7.75 6.54
C ASN A 27 -15.00 7.78 7.91
N GLY A 28 -14.54 8.60 8.87
CA GLY A 28 -15.15 8.69 10.20
C GLY A 28 -14.92 7.47 11.08
N LEU A 29 -13.95 6.61 10.75
CA LEU A 29 -13.70 5.35 11.46
C LEU A 29 -12.68 5.54 12.59
N SER A 30 -12.96 4.98 13.76
CA SER A 30 -11.95 4.75 14.79
C SER A 30 -10.97 3.64 14.36
N ALA A 31 -9.79 3.61 14.99
CA ALA A 31 -8.83 2.53 14.76
C ALA A 31 -9.40 1.15 15.13
N ALA A 32 -10.26 1.09 16.14
CA ALA A 32 -10.95 -0.15 16.51
C ALA A 32 -11.87 -0.64 15.39
N GLU A 33 -12.74 0.24 14.89
CA GLU A 33 -13.72 -0.11 13.86
C GLU A 33 -13.05 -0.54 12.55
N LEU A 34 -11.99 0.15 12.13
CA LEU A 34 -11.26 -0.26 10.93
C LEU A 34 -10.56 -1.61 11.13
N ALA A 35 -9.93 -1.84 12.28
CA ALA A 35 -9.27 -3.11 12.57
C ALA A 35 -10.27 -4.27 12.56
N ASP A 36 -11.44 -4.08 13.18
CA ASP A 36 -12.52 -5.07 13.21
C ASP A 36 -13.07 -5.32 11.79
N ARG A 37 -13.32 -4.26 11.01
CA ARG A 37 -13.80 -4.37 9.61
C ARG A 37 -12.79 -5.07 8.68
N ALA A 38 -11.50 -4.86 8.93
CA ALA A 38 -10.41 -5.50 8.19
C ALA A 38 -10.04 -6.89 8.73
N ALA A 39 -10.68 -7.36 9.80
CA ALA A 39 -10.34 -8.60 10.50
C ALA A 39 -8.86 -8.71 10.90
N VAL A 40 -8.26 -7.60 11.36
CA VAL A 40 -6.87 -7.53 11.84
C VAL A 40 -6.83 -7.09 13.30
N SER A 41 -5.71 -7.36 13.99
CA SER A 41 -5.54 -6.85 15.35
C SER A 41 -5.36 -5.32 15.36
N ARG A 42 -5.83 -4.65 16.41
CA ARG A 42 -5.57 -3.21 16.62
C ARG A 42 -4.07 -2.87 16.65
N GLN A 43 -3.25 -3.80 17.15
CA GLN A 43 -1.79 -3.66 17.14
C GLN A 43 -1.24 -3.67 15.71
N THR A 44 -1.74 -4.57 14.85
CA THR A 44 -1.36 -4.63 13.43
C THR A 44 -1.75 -3.34 12.70
N LEU A 45 -2.98 -2.85 12.89
CA LEU A 45 -3.39 -1.58 12.30
C LEU A 45 -2.49 -0.43 12.77
N ARG A 46 -2.21 -0.35 14.08
CA ARG A 46 -1.34 0.69 14.64
C ARG A 46 0.07 0.64 14.04
N ALA A 47 0.68 -0.54 13.94
CA ALA A 47 2.02 -0.72 13.38
C ALA A 47 2.09 -0.32 11.88
N ILE A 48 1.02 -0.61 11.13
CA ILE A 48 0.91 -0.18 9.74
C ILE A 48 0.74 1.35 9.65
N GLU A 49 -0.14 1.94 10.47
CA GLU A 49 -0.34 3.40 10.50
C GLU A 49 0.88 4.17 11.00
N SER A 50 1.76 3.57 11.80
CA SER A 50 3.02 4.19 12.27
C SER A 50 4.21 3.93 11.34
N GLY A 51 4.04 3.16 10.27
CA GLY A 51 5.13 2.81 9.36
C GLY A 51 6.13 1.79 9.92
N GLU A 52 5.83 1.16 11.06
CA GLU A 52 6.62 0.06 11.63
C GLU A 52 6.54 -1.21 10.76
N GLY A 53 5.55 -1.26 9.87
CA GLY A 53 5.34 -2.32 8.90
C GLY A 53 4.35 -3.36 9.37
N GLY A 54 4.16 -4.38 8.54
CA GLY A 54 3.17 -5.41 8.74
C GLY A 54 3.22 -6.40 7.61
N ARG A 55 2.40 -7.45 7.69
CA ARG A 55 2.25 -8.38 6.59
C ARG A 55 1.44 -7.73 5.46
N ILE A 56 1.79 -8.07 4.22
CA ILE A 56 1.13 -7.52 3.02
C ILE A 56 -0.36 -7.91 2.97
N ASP A 57 -0.71 -9.12 3.39
CA ASP A 57 -2.11 -9.58 3.49
C ASP A 57 -2.94 -8.69 4.44
N SER A 58 -2.41 -8.36 5.62
CA SER A 58 -3.06 -7.45 6.57
C SER A 58 -3.21 -6.04 6.00
N LEU A 59 -2.20 -5.57 5.26
CA LEU A 59 -2.27 -4.29 4.58
C LEU A 59 -3.41 -4.27 3.55
N PHE A 60 -3.50 -5.27 2.67
CA PHE A 60 -4.56 -5.33 1.67
C PHE A 60 -5.95 -5.51 2.30
N ALA A 61 -6.07 -6.23 3.42
CA ALA A 61 -7.31 -6.30 4.18
C ALA A 61 -7.77 -4.91 4.67
N ILE A 62 -6.84 -4.10 5.18
CA ILE A 62 -7.12 -2.71 5.60
C ILE A 62 -7.51 -1.83 4.41
N LEU A 63 -6.77 -1.89 3.30
CA LEU A 63 -7.09 -1.14 2.09
C LEU A 63 -8.46 -1.52 1.51
N GLY A 64 -8.83 -2.80 1.58
CA GLY A 64 -10.14 -3.31 1.20
C GLY A 64 -11.25 -2.79 2.11
N ALA A 65 -11.04 -2.80 3.43
CA ALA A 65 -11.99 -2.25 4.40
C ALA A 65 -12.20 -0.74 4.23
N LEU A 66 -11.19 -0.01 3.75
CA LEU A 66 -11.25 1.41 3.37
C LEU A 66 -11.83 1.66 1.96
N GLY A 67 -12.03 0.62 1.14
CA GLY A 67 -12.54 0.75 -0.22
C GLY A 67 -11.53 1.29 -1.24
N ILE A 68 -10.23 1.25 -0.94
CA ILE A 68 -9.16 1.81 -1.80
C ILE A 68 -8.18 0.75 -2.33
N ALA A 69 -8.46 -0.54 -2.11
CA ALA A 69 -7.59 -1.63 -2.57
C ALA A 69 -7.36 -1.60 -4.09
N GLU A 70 -8.42 -1.41 -4.89
CA GLU A 70 -8.32 -1.34 -6.35
C GLU A 70 -7.46 -0.14 -6.80
N THR A 71 -7.58 1.00 -6.13
CA THR A 71 -6.73 2.18 -6.41
C THR A 71 -5.26 1.88 -6.13
N ALA A 72 -4.96 1.16 -5.04
CA ALA A 72 -3.59 0.76 -4.72
C ALA A 72 -3.02 -0.23 -5.75
N ILE A 73 -3.84 -1.17 -6.23
CA ILE A 73 -3.47 -2.12 -7.29
C ILE A 73 -3.22 -1.38 -8.61
N ALA A 74 -4.13 -0.48 -9.00
CA ALA A 74 -3.98 0.32 -10.21
C ALA A 74 -2.75 1.24 -10.17
N GLY A 75 -2.36 1.73 -8.99
CA GLY A 75 -1.18 2.58 -8.81
C GLY A 75 0.16 1.87 -9.06
N ILE A 76 0.20 0.53 -9.02
CA ILE A 76 1.37 -0.28 -9.35
C ILE A 76 1.24 -0.99 -10.71
N ASP A 77 0.13 -0.79 -11.41
CA ASP A 77 -0.08 -1.32 -12.75
C ASP A 77 0.85 -0.61 -13.75
N PRO A 78 1.80 -1.30 -14.38
CA PRO A 78 2.71 -0.66 -15.33
C PRO A 78 2.00 -0.14 -16.59
N TYR A 79 0.80 -0.62 -16.92
CA TYR A 79 0.03 -0.12 -18.05
C TYR A 79 -0.59 1.26 -17.80
N THR A 80 -0.78 1.65 -16.54
CA THR A 80 -1.25 2.99 -16.16
C THR A 80 -0.11 4.01 -16.08
N ASN A 81 1.14 3.54 -16.12
CA ASN A 81 2.34 4.38 -16.06
C ASN A 81 2.85 4.74 -17.47
N GLU A 82 2.87 6.04 -17.78
CA GLU A 82 3.26 6.55 -19.11
C GLU A 82 4.67 6.12 -19.56
N THR A 83 5.64 6.15 -18.64
CA THR A 83 7.03 5.75 -18.93
C THR A 83 7.15 4.25 -19.17
N ALA A 84 6.44 3.43 -18.38
CA ALA A 84 6.46 1.99 -18.55
C ALA A 84 5.72 1.57 -19.83
N ARG A 85 4.65 2.27 -20.20
CA ARG A 85 3.86 2.00 -21.41
C ARG A 85 4.70 2.04 -22.68
N ALA A 86 5.53 3.08 -22.87
CA ALA A 86 6.42 3.17 -24.02
C ALA A 86 7.37 1.95 -24.12
N ARG A 87 7.92 1.52 -22.97
CA ARG A 87 8.81 0.36 -22.91
C ARG A 87 8.09 -0.96 -23.15
N ILE A 88 6.84 -1.08 -22.71
CA ILE A 88 5.98 -2.23 -22.97
C ILE A 88 5.64 -2.32 -24.46
N ASP A 89 5.25 -1.20 -25.08
CA ASP A 89 4.92 -1.12 -26.50
C ASP A 89 6.13 -1.54 -27.37
N ASP A 90 7.34 -1.09 -27.00
CA ASP A 90 8.58 -1.49 -27.65
C ASP A 90 8.87 -2.99 -27.49
N LEU A 91 8.68 -3.56 -26.29
CA LEU A 91 8.87 -4.98 -26.03
C LEU A 91 7.90 -5.85 -26.85
N LEU A 92 6.62 -5.47 -26.90
CA LEU A 92 5.59 -6.20 -27.65
C LEU A 92 5.83 -6.10 -29.16
N ARG A 93 6.27 -4.93 -29.67
CA ARG A 93 6.63 -4.75 -31.09
C ARG A 93 7.80 -5.65 -31.51
N ASN A 94 8.74 -5.88 -30.61
CA ASN A 94 9.93 -6.69 -30.87
C ASN A 94 9.72 -8.20 -30.63
N GLY A 95 8.47 -8.65 -30.42
CA GLY A 95 8.14 -10.06 -30.20
C GLY A 95 8.47 -10.59 -28.81
N GLY A 96 8.76 -9.71 -27.85
CA GLY A 96 8.95 -10.07 -26.44
C GLY A 96 7.62 -10.46 -25.77
N ARG A 97 7.70 -11.26 -24.70
CA ARG A 97 6.57 -11.55 -23.80
C ARG A 97 6.81 -10.90 -22.44
N LEU A 98 5.72 -10.45 -21.80
CA LEU A 98 5.69 -9.94 -20.43
C LEU A 98 5.55 -11.06 -19.41
#